data_AF-A0A6J0L4R3-F1
#
_entry.id   AF-A0A6J0L4R3-F1
#
_cell.length_a   1.000
_cell.length_b   1.000
_cell.length_c   1.000
_cell.angle_alpha   90.00
_cell.angle_beta   90.00
_cell.angle_gamma   90.00
#
_symmetry.space_group_name_H-M   'P 1'
#
loop_
_entity.id
_entity.type
_entity.pdbx_description
1 polymer ?
#
loop_
_entity_poly.entity_id
_entity_poly.type
_entity_poly.pdbx_seq_one_letter_code
_entity_poly.pdbx_strand_id
1 'polypeptide(L)'
;MESLFSGMIILLLVSFSCFTSSALTSNKGNITIKWDLMHWTPDGYEAVVTAYNNQKQRSIPSPGWKMSWRWAQKEVIWSMVGAKTIEQGDCSMYKGNIPKSCVRKPTVIDMRPETPYNQHIANCCKGGVLKAGSASSFQITVGPAGTSNSTVRMAVNFMFTAPKQQYICGPAKNVMRTKFITADGRRTTSALMTWRITCAFHKAT
;
A
#
# COMPACT_ATOMS: atom_id res chain seq x y z
N MET A 1 -70.40 -19.04 -18.52
CA MET A 1 -69.75 -18.51 -17.32
C MET A 1 -68.26 -18.40 -17.61
N GLU A 2 -67.92 -17.56 -18.59
CA GLU A 2 -66.55 -17.35 -19.04
C GLU A 2 -66.42 -15.88 -19.43
N SER A 3 -65.31 -15.24 -19.04
CA SER A 3 -64.79 -13.92 -19.49
C SER A 3 -64.36 -12.95 -18.37
N LEU A 4 -63.95 -13.42 -17.18
CA LEU A 4 -63.33 -12.53 -16.18
C LEU A 4 -61.85 -12.80 -15.85
N PHE A 5 -61.22 -13.82 -16.47
CA PHE A 5 -59.83 -14.18 -16.11
C PHE A 5 -58.73 -13.69 -17.07
N SER A 6 -59.06 -12.99 -18.16
CA SER A 6 -58.05 -12.59 -19.16
C SER A 6 -57.40 -11.22 -18.89
N GLY A 7 -58.04 -10.34 -18.10
CA GLY A 7 -57.59 -8.95 -17.91
C GLY A 7 -56.49 -8.73 -16.86
N MET A 8 -56.27 -9.68 -15.94
CA MET A 8 -55.32 -9.48 -14.82
C MET A 8 -53.89 -9.97 -15.11
N ILE A 9 -53.70 -10.79 -16.15
CA ILE A 9 -52.38 -11.35 -16.48
C ILE A 9 -51.56 -10.41 -17.36
N ILE A 10 -52.21 -9.48 -18.09
CA ILE A 10 -51.54 -8.57 -19.01
C ILE A 10 -50.95 -7.34 -18.30
N LEU A 11 -51.45 -6.98 -17.11
CA LEU A 11 -50.88 -5.87 -16.32
C LEU A 11 -49.62 -6.23 -15.52
N LEU A 12 -49.30 -7.52 -15.37
CA LEU A 12 -48.07 -7.99 -14.70
C LEU A 12 -46.85 -8.07 -15.64
N LEU A 13 -47.04 -7.86 -16.94
CA LEU A 13 -45.95 -7.91 -17.94
C LEU A 13 -45.34 -6.52 -18.25
N VAL A 14 -45.82 -5.45 -17.60
CA VAL A 14 -45.28 -4.08 -17.74
C VAL A 14 -44.45 -3.66 -16.52
N SER A 15 -43.70 -4.60 -15.93
CA SER A 15 -42.76 -4.30 -14.84
C SER A 15 -41.39 -4.94 -15.00
N PHE A 16 -41.11 -5.55 -16.16
CA PHE A 16 -39.75 -5.92 -16.55
C PHE A 16 -39.16 -4.87 -17.48
N SER A 17 -39.23 -3.60 -17.06
CA SER A 17 -38.29 -2.59 -17.54
C SER A 17 -36.91 -3.14 -17.19
N CYS A 18 -36.22 -3.61 -18.22
CA CYS A 18 -34.87 -4.10 -18.15
C CYS A 18 -34.05 -3.01 -17.44
N PHE A 19 -33.79 -3.19 -16.14
CA PHE A 19 -32.68 -2.52 -15.49
C PHE A 19 -31.42 -3.17 -16.06
N THR A 20 -31.12 -2.90 -17.34
CA THR A 20 -29.74 -2.71 -17.73
C THR A 20 -29.33 -1.41 -17.07
N SER A 21 -29.16 -1.45 -15.74
CA SER A 21 -28.11 -0.67 -15.16
C SER A 21 -26.87 -1.24 -15.82
N SER A 22 -26.47 -0.63 -16.93
CA SER A 22 -25.08 -0.57 -17.30
C SER A 22 -24.42 0.13 -16.13
N ALA A 23 -24.22 -0.62 -15.04
CA ALA A 23 -23.21 -0.35 -14.07
C ALA A 23 -21.93 -0.47 -14.90
N LEU A 24 -21.58 0.63 -15.56
CA LEU A 24 -20.22 1.09 -15.63
C LEU A 24 -19.70 0.85 -14.23
N THR A 25 -19.06 -0.29 -14.02
CA THR A 25 -18.48 -0.66 -12.75
C THR A 25 -17.40 0.39 -12.54
N SER A 26 -17.81 1.50 -11.95
CA SER A 26 -16.98 2.52 -11.37
C SER A 26 -16.32 1.83 -10.18
N ASN A 27 -15.39 0.92 -10.47
CA ASN A 27 -14.47 0.29 -9.56
C ASN A 27 -13.50 1.37 -9.07
N LYS A 28 -14.03 2.36 -8.33
CA LYS A 28 -13.31 3.48 -7.69
C LYS A 28 -12.48 3.02 -6.49
N GLY A 29 -12.06 1.76 -6.46
CA GLY A 29 -11.19 1.22 -5.43
C GLY A 29 -9.74 1.34 -5.87
N ASN A 30 -8.88 1.87 -4.99
CA ASN A 30 -7.45 1.92 -5.21
C ASN A 30 -6.70 1.39 -3.99
N ILE A 31 -5.43 1.08 -4.18
CA ILE A 31 -4.49 0.97 -3.07
C ILE A 31 -3.82 2.33 -2.92
N THR A 32 -3.89 2.92 -1.73
CA THR A 32 -3.15 4.15 -1.43
C THR A 32 -1.97 3.80 -0.56
N ILE A 33 -0.77 4.12 -1.03
CA ILE A 33 0.46 3.99 -0.26
C ILE A 33 0.77 5.36 0.32
N LYS A 34 0.98 5.41 1.63
CA LYS A 34 1.40 6.59 2.36
C LYS A 34 2.80 6.36 2.91
N TRP A 35 3.70 7.27 2.61
CA TRP A 35 5.08 7.23 3.08
C TRP A 35 5.28 8.38 4.05
N ASP A 36 5.28 8.07 5.34
CA ASP A 36 5.42 9.05 6.42
C ASP A 36 6.85 9.05 6.92
N LEU A 37 7.59 10.15 6.70
CA LEU A 37 8.94 10.32 7.22
C LEU A 37 8.85 10.74 8.69
N MET A 38 9.38 9.93 9.59
CA MET A 38 9.18 10.09 11.03
C MET A 38 10.29 10.92 11.68
N HIS A 39 11.53 10.64 11.34
CA HIS A 39 12.69 11.38 11.80
C HIS A 39 13.88 11.20 10.86
N TRP A 40 14.86 12.10 10.97
CA TRP A 40 16.14 12.01 10.25
C TRP A 40 17.11 11.09 10.98
N THR A 41 17.91 10.36 10.21
CA THR A 41 19.08 9.61 10.72
C THR A 41 20.35 10.34 10.28
N PRO A 42 21.56 9.97 10.79
CA PRO A 42 22.80 10.64 10.41
C PRO A 42 23.06 10.69 8.90
N ASP A 43 22.62 9.66 8.16
CA ASP A 43 22.84 9.51 6.74
C ASP A 43 21.55 9.41 5.93
N GLY A 44 20.37 9.64 6.51
CA GLY A 44 19.11 9.51 5.80
C GLY A 44 17.89 9.73 6.68
N TYR A 45 16.95 8.78 6.67
CA TYR A 45 15.70 8.91 7.42
C TYR A 45 15.08 7.57 7.81
N GLU A 46 14.19 7.63 8.79
CA GLU A 46 13.25 6.56 9.10
C GLU A 46 11.83 6.94 8.65
N ALA A 47 11.13 5.99 8.05
CA ALA A 47 9.77 6.18 7.58
C ALA A 47 8.86 5.00 7.94
N VAL A 48 7.57 5.30 8.11
CA VAL A 48 6.50 4.31 8.14
C VAL A 48 5.77 4.35 6.81
N VAL A 49 5.70 3.18 6.15
CA VAL A 49 5.02 3.01 4.88
C VAL A 49 3.74 2.23 5.13
N THR A 50 2.59 2.81 4.79
CA THR A 50 1.28 2.19 4.95
C THR A 50 0.56 2.04 3.62
N ALA A 51 0.18 0.82 3.26
CA ALA A 51 -0.70 0.52 2.16
C ALA A 51 -2.15 0.37 2.67
N TYR A 52 -3.05 1.24 2.20
CA TYR A 52 -4.48 1.20 2.47
C TYR A 52 -5.20 0.58 1.30
N ASN A 53 -6.01 -0.44 1.56
CA ASN A 53 -6.92 -1.00 0.57
C ASN A 53 -8.26 -0.26 0.62
N ASN A 54 -8.41 0.75 -0.23
CA ASN A 54 -9.64 1.54 -0.35
C ASN A 54 -10.65 0.90 -1.32
N GLN A 55 -10.48 -0.38 -1.66
CA GLN A 55 -11.42 -1.12 -2.47
C GLN A 55 -12.56 -1.63 -1.58
N LYS A 56 -13.80 -1.60 -2.10
CA LYS A 56 -15.00 -1.98 -1.30
C LYS A 56 -15.13 -3.48 -1.07
N GLN A 57 -14.81 -4.29 -2.08
CA GLN A 57 -15.06 -5.74 -2.05
C GLN A 57 -13.82 -6.57 -2.39
N ARG A 58 -12.78 -5.95 -2.96
CA ARG A 58 -11.59 -6.67 -3.43
C ARG A 58 -10.55 -6.75 -2.32
N SER A 59 -10.35 -7.95 -1.82
CA SER A 59 -9.25 -8.26 -0.90
C SER A 59 -8.06 -8.83 -1.68
N ILE A 60 -6.86 -8.66 -1.12
CA ILE A 60 -5.64 -9.30 -1.60
C ILE A 60 -5.45 -10.59 -0.79
N PRO A 61 -5.56 -11.77 -1.42
CA PRO A 61 -5.34 -13.04 -0.74
C PRO A 61 -3.84 -13.37 -0.66
N SER A 62 -3.52 -14.44 0.07
CA SER A 62 -2.19 -15.08 0.06
C SER A 62 -1.81 -15.51 -1.37
N PRO A 63 -0.53 -15.43 -1.80
CA PRO A 63 0.70 -15.08 -1.06
C PRO A 63 0.90 -13.59 -0.76
N GLY A 64 -0.12 -12.77 -0.97
CA GLY A 64 -0.14 -11.38 -0.52
C GLY A 64 0.45 -10.39 -1.50
N TRP A 65 0.41 -9.12 -1.13
CA TRP A 65 0.92 -8.03 -1.95
C TRP A 65 2.45 -8.01 -2.01
N LYS A 66 2.99 -7.50 -3.12
CA LYS A 66 4.38 -7.10 -3.28
C LYS A 66 4.43 -5.64 -3.70
N MET A 67 5.28 -4.87 -3.04
CA MET A 67 5.51 -3.46 -3.35
C MET A 67 6.94 -3.29 -3.82
N SER A 68 7.14 -2.54 -4.91
CA SER A 68 8.48 -2.15 -5.36
C SER A 68 8.47 -0.68 -5.74
N TRP A 69 9.65 -0.08 -5.73
CA TRP A 69 9.88 1.30 -6.17
C TRP A 69 11.31 1.40 -6.66
N ARG A 70 11.66 2.53 -7.27
CA ARG A 70 13.04 2.85 -7.67
C ARG A 70 13.55 4.02 -6.86
N TRP A 71 14.71 3.86 -6.26
CA TRP A 71 15.41 4.93 -5.58
C TRP A 71 15.79 6.06 -6.54
N ALA A 72 15.68 7.31 -6.06
CA ALA A 72 15.96 8.48 -6.89
C ALA A 72 17.46 8.61 -7.16
N GLN A 73 18.29 8.21 -6.19
CA GLN A 73 19.75 8.27 -6.23
C GLN A 73 20.34 6.88 -5.94
N LYS A 74 21.21 6.78 -4.93
CA LYS A 74 21.94 5.58 -4.51
C LYS A 74 21.54 5.15 -3.08
N GLU A 75 20.31 5.44 -2.69
CA GLU A 75 19.76 5.03 -1.40
C GLU A 75 19.75 3.51 -1.27
N VAL A 76 19.93 3.03 -0.04
CA VAL A 76 19.83 1.62 0.36
C VAL A 76 18.88 1.47 1.54
N ILE A 77 18.47 0.24 1.81
CA ILE A 77 17.61 -0.12 2.93
C ILE A 77 18.49 -0.62 4.07
N TRP A 78 18.69 0.20 5.10
CA TRP A 78 19.46 -0.19 6.28
C TRP A 78 18.76 -1.25 7.10
N SER A 79 17.48 -1.04 7.38
CA SER A 79 16.66 -1.96 8.18
C SER A 79 15.18 -1.85 7.81
N MET A 80 14.43 -2.90 8.16
CA MET A 80 12.98 -2.94 8.00
C MET A 80 12.35 -3.68 9.19
N VAL A 81 11.13 -3.27 9.55
CA VAL A 81 10.29 -3.92 10.56
C VAL A 81 8.89 -4.11 9.98
N GLY A 82 8.29 -5.28 10.14
CA GLY A 82 6.97 -5.62 9.59
C GLY A 82 6.96 -6.07 8.13
N ALA A 83 8.00 -5.79 7.35
CA ALA A 83 8.20 -6.30 6.00
C ALA A 83 9.66 -6.68 5.76
N LYS A 84 9.92 -7.45 4.71
CA LYS A 84 11.28 -7.82 4.28
C LYS A 84 11.47 -7.65 2.78
N THR A 85 12.71 -7.39 2.39
CA THR A 85 13.13 -7.39 0.99
C THR A 85 13.21 -8.82 0.45
N ILE A 86 12.91 -8.99 -0.84
CA ILE A 86 13.09 -10.28 -1.52
C ILE A 86 14.58 -10.52 -1.80
N GLU A 87 15.29 -9.47 -2.22
CA GLU A 87 16.68 -9.53 -2.64
C GLU A 87 17.52 -8.50 -1.89
N GLN A 88 18.73 -8.90 -1.50
CA GLN A 88 19.70 -7.99 -0.89
C GLN A 88 20.50 -7.21 -1.96
N GLY A 89 20.83 -7.83 -3.09
CA GLY A 89 21.68 -7.22 -4.11
C GLY A 89 23.16 -7.12 -3.70
N ASP A 90 23.95 -6.40 -4.49
CA ASP A 90 25.37 -6.19 -4.20
C ASP A 90 25.57 -5.05 -3.19
N CYS A 91 25.88 -5.42 -1.95
CA CYS A 91 26.20 -4.50 -0.86
C CYS A 91 27.70 -4.46 -0.53
N SER A 92 28.58 -4.91 -1.44
CA SER A 92 30.04 -5.05 -1.19
C SER A 92 30.75 -3.76 -0.77
N MET A 93 30.19 -2.59 -1.11
CA MET A 93 30.74 -1.28 -0.71
C MET A 93 30.63 -1.01 0.81
N TYR A 94 29.76 -1.72 1.53
CA TYR A 94 29.53 -1.53 2.96
C TYR A 94 30.32 -2.55 3.79
N LYS A 95 31.11 -2.06 4.76
CA LYS A 95 31.91 -2.89 5.67
C LYS A 95 31.28 -2.91 7.07
N GLY A 96 31.21 -4.08 7.70
CA GLY A 96 30.66 -4.26 9.04
C GLY A 96 29.13 -4.31 9.04
N ASN A 97 28.48 -3.14 9.03
CA ASN A 97 27.02 -3.06 8.96
C ASN A 97 26.57 -3.15 7.50
N ILE A 98 26.01 -4.30 7.13
CA ILE A 98 25.52 -4.55 5.77
C ILE A 98 24.02 -4.19 5.69
N PRO A 99 23.60 -3.32 4.76
CA PRO A 99 22.20 -3.01 4.53
C PRO A 99 21.36 -4.26 4.21
N LYS A 100 20.07 -4.22 4.56
CA LYS A 100 19.10 -5.27 4.18
C LYS A 100 18.85 -5.35 2.67
N SER A 101 19.04 -4.25 1.95
CA SER A 101 19.05 -4.27 0.48
C SER A 101 19.76 -3.07 -0.12
N CYS A 102 20.65 -3.33 -1.07
CA CYS A 102 21.33 -2.35 -1.93
C CYS A 102 20.78 -2.36 -3.35
N VAL A 103 19.67 -3.07 -3.58
CA VAL A 103 19.00 -3.12 -4.89
C VAL A 103 18.41 -1.75 -5.20
N ARG A 104 18.71 -1.20 -6.38
CA ARG A 104 18.19 0.12 -6.82
C ARG A 104 16.67 0.15 -6.97
N LYS A 105 16.07 -1.00 -7.31
CA LYS A 105 14.63 -1.21 -7.41
C LYS A 105 14.18 -2.33 -6.44
N PRO A 106 14.16 -2.09 -5.12
CA PRO A 106 13.85 -3.14 -4.17
C PRO A 106 12.40 -3.60 -4.32
N THR A 107 12.15 -4.88 -4.04
CA THR A 107 10.80 -5.42 -3.86
C THR A 107 10.66 -5.91 -2.44
N VAL A 108 9.61 -5.46 -1.77
CA VAL A 108 9.30 -5.79 -0.38
C VAL A 108 7.99 -6.56 -0.28
N ILE A 109 7.96 -7.47 0.68
CA ILE A 109 6.80 -8.29 1.03
C ILE A 109 6.56 -8.18 2.53
N ASP A 110 5.29 -8.20 2.91
CA ASP A 110 4.87 -8.25 4.30
C ASP A 110 5.40 -9.52 4.98
N MET A 111 5.78 -9.41 6.26
CA MET A 111 6.22 -10.59 7.01
C MET A 111 5.04 -11.53 7.31
N ARG A 112 5.33 -12.77 7.75
CA ARG A 112 4.29 -13.74 8.11
C ARG A 112 3.85 -13.56 9.58
N PRO A 113 2.68 -14.09 9.97
CA PRO A 113 2.20 -14.00 11.35
C PRO A 113 3.13 -14.64 12.39
N GLU A 114 3.96 -15.62 11.99
CA GLU A 114 4.92 -16.29 12.90
C GLU A 114 6.17 -15.43 13.22
N THR A 115 6.18 -14.17 12.81
CA THR A 115 7.31 -13.27 13.00
C THR A 115 7.49 -12.93 14.49
N PRO A 116 8.74 -12.78 14.99
CA PRO A 116 8.99 -12.36 16.36
C PRO A 116 8.36 -11.00 16.69
N TYR A 117 7.89 -10.82 17.93
CA TYR A 117 7.17 -9.62 18.35
C TYR A 117 7.97 -8.31 18.16
N ASN A 118 9.29 -8.36 18.34
CA ASN A 118 10.18 -7.19 18.13
C ASN A 118 10.31 -6.79 16.65
N GLN A 119 9.78 -7.59 15.73
CA GLN A 119 9.71 -7.30 14.30
C GLN A 119 8.29 -6.91 13.87
N HIS A 120 7.37 -6.71 14.81
CA HIS A 120 6.00 -6.29 14.55
C HIS A 120 5.81 -4.78 14.63
N ILE A 121 4.93 -4.29 13.78
CA ILE A 121 4.38 -2.93 13.80
C ILE A 121 2.87 -3.02 13.54
N ALA A 122 2.12 -1.97 13.86
CA ALA A 122 0.68 -1.93 13.66
C ALA A 122 0.29 -2.34 12.22
N ASN A 123 -0.68 -3.24 12.10
CA ASN A 123 -1.21 -3.72 10.83
C ASN A 123 -0.24 -4.51 9.91
N CYS A 124 0.98 -4.82 10.32
CA CYS A 124 1.88 -5.67 9.53
C CYS A 124 1.55 -7.17 9.65
N CYS A 125 2.39 -7.96 9.01
CA CYS A 125 2.72 -9.32 9.38
C CYS A 125 1.59 -10.33 9.14
N LYS A 126 0.82 -10.13 8.07
CA LYS A 126 -0.31 -10.97 7.66
C LYS A 126 0.02 -11.79 6.42
N GLY A 127 1.31 -11.96 6.10
CA GLY A 127 1.77 -12.60 4.87
C GLY A 127 1.27 -11.88 3.62
N GLY A 128 1.06 -10.57 3.72
CA GLY A 128 0.62 -9.71 2.63
C GLY A 128 -0.87 -9.82 2.31
N VAL A 129 -1.65 -10.52 3.14
CA VAL A 129 -3.12 -10.49 3.04
C VAL A 129 -3.60 -9.08 3.41
N LEU A 130 -4.35 -8.45 2.51
CA LEU A 130 -4.85 -7.09 2.70
C LEU A 130 -6.33 -7.03 2.33
N LYS A 131 -7.19 -7.05 3.35
CA LYS A 131 -8.65 -7.03 3.20
C LYS A 131 -9.15 -5.67 2.71
N ALA A 132 -10.30 -5.66 2.05
CA ALA A 132 -11.03 -4.44 1.73
C ALA A 132 -11.23 -3.55 2.98
N GLY A 133 -10.94 -2.25 2.88
CA GLY A 133 -11.04 -1.29 4.00
C GLY A 133 -9.96 -1.42 5.08
N SER A 134 -8.97 -2.29 4.90
CA SER A 134 -7.89 -2.49 5.87
C SER A 134 -6.56 -1.88 5.41
N ALA A 135 -5.59 -1.83 6.32
CA ALA A 135 -4.24 -1.36 6.05
C ALA A 135 -3.21 -2.45 6.32
N SER A 136 -2.04 -2.31 5.70
CA SER A 136 -0.80 -3.03 6.04
C SER A 136 0.33 -2.02 6.10
N SER A 137 1.21 -2.13 7.09
CA SER A 137 2.30 -1.17 7.28
C SER A 137 3.62 -1.84 7.63
N PHE A 138 4.71 -1.13 7.33
CA PHE A 138 6.05 -1.50 7.72
C PHE A 138 6.88 -0.25 7.98
N GLN A 139 7.90 -0.38 8.81
CA GLN A 139 8.90 0.66 9.01
C GLN A 139 10.13 0.36 8.15
N ILE A 140 10.77 1.42 7.67
CA ILE A 140 11.96 1.35 6.84
C ILE A 140 12.95 2.45 7.24
N THR A 141 14.21 2.07 7.41
CA THR A 141 15.31 3.02 7.57
C THR A 141 16.11 3.06 6.26
N VAL A 142 16.25 4.26 5.70
CA VAL A 142 16.82 4.51 4.38
C VAL A 142 18.03 5.42 4.51
N GLY A 143 19.12 5.08 3.83
CA GLY A 143 20.34 5.87 3.74
C GLY A 143 21.28 5.25 2.69
N PRO A 144 22.31 5.93 2.17
CA PRO A 144 22.49 7.37 2.25
C PRO A 144 21.37 8.09 1.48
N ALA A 145 20.71 9.05 2.13
CA ALA A 145 19.60 9.85 1.60
C ALA A 145 19.69 11.29 2.12
N GLY A 146 18.88 12.19 1.57
CA GLY A 146 18.80 13.56 2.10
C GLY A 146 18.25 13.59 3.54
N THR A 147 18.90 14.37 4.41
CA THR A 147 18.58 14.49 5.84
C THR A 147 17.80 15.76 6.20
N SER A 148 17.17 16.40 5.21
CA SER A 148 16.35 17.60 5.39
C SER A 148 15.22 17.65 4.37
N ASN A 149 14.22 18.51 4.61
CA ASN A 149 13.06 18.65 3.74
C ASN A 149 13.42 19.10 2.30
N SER A 150 14.53 19.82 2.13
CA SER A 150 14.98 20.31 0.81
C SER A 150 15.86 19.31 0.07
N THR A 151 16.58 18.46 0.79
CA THR A 151 17.55 17.51 0.22
C THR A 151 16.95 16.13 -0.01
N VAL A 152 15.92 15.73 0.74
CA VAL A 152 15.28 14.42 0.58
C VAL A 152 14.61 14.30 -0.78
N ARG A 153 14.86 13.18 -1.46
CA ARG A 153 14.25 12.87 -2.75
C ARG A 153 13.37 11.63 -2.59
N MET A 154 12.11 11.76 -2.98
CA MET A 154 11.18 10.65 -2.90
C MET A 154 11.47 9.62 -3.99
N ALA A 155 11.29 8.35 -3.67
CA ALA A 155 11.35 7.27 -4.64
C ALA A 155 10.34 7.47 -5.78
N VAL A 156 10.63 6.85 -6.92
CA VAL A 156 9.82 6.95 -8.14
C VAL A 156 9.43 5.56 -8.64
N ASN A 157 8.53 5.51 -9.62
CA ASN A 157 8.14 4.28 -10.31
C ASN A 157 7.69 3.17 -9.35
N PHE A 158 6.78 3.52 -8.44
CA PHE A 158 6.15 2.54 -7.56
C PHE A 158 5.39 1.51 -8.40
N MET A 159 5.46 0.25 -7.98
CA MET A 159 4.63 -0.83 -8.49
C MET A 159 4.04 -1.59 -7.31
N PHE A 160 2.76 -1.92 -7.44
CA PHE A 160 2.05 -2.70 -6.45
C PHE A 160 1.40 -3.88 -7.18
N THR A 161 1.74 -5.09 -6.74
CA THR A 161 1.26 -6.33 -7.38
C THR A 161 0.67 -7.23 -6.32
N ALA A 162 -0.32 -8.03 -6.72
CA ALA A 162 -0.95 -9.00 -5.87
C ALA A 162 -1.26 -10.27 -6.69
N PRO A 163 -1.58 -11.40 -6.04
CA PRO A 163 -1.88 -12.63 -6.75
C PRO A 163 -3.10 -12.42 -7.64
N LYS A 164 -2.97 -12.73 -8.94
CA LYS A 164 -4.01 -12.55 -9.95
C LYS A 164 -4.52 -11.11 -10.10
N GLN A 165 -3.75 -10.11 -9.64
CA GLN A 165 -4.17 -8.70 -9.64
C GLN A 165 -2.98 -7.78 -9.94
N GLN A 166 -3.16 -6.88 -10.90
CA GLN A 166 -2.17 -5.87 -11.27
C GLN A 166 -2.68 -4.46 -10.99
N TYR A 167 -1.81 -3.61 -10.46
CA TYR A 167 -2.10 -2.21 -10.19
C TYR A 167 -1.08 -1.30 -10.89
N ILE A 168 -1.53 -0.14 -11.33
CA ILE A 168 -0.71 0.92 -11.89
C ILE A 168 -0.65 2.06 -10.88
N CYS A 169 0.55 2.39 -10.40
CA CYS A 169 0.76 3.48 -9.46
C CYS A 169 1.11 4.77 -10.18
N GLY A 170 0.49 5.87 -9.72
CA GLY A 170 0.85 7.22 -10.13
C GLY A 170 2.12 7.74 -9.44
N PRO A 171 2.53 8.98 -9.74
CA PRO A 171 3.66 9.62 -9.09
C PRO A 171 3.39 9.90 -7.60
N ALA A 172 4.46 9.95 -6.81
CA ALA A 172 4.38 10.36 -5.41
C ALA A 172 4.06 11.85 -5.28
N LYS A 173 3.01 12.17 -4.52
CA LYS A 173 2.59 13.54 -4.24
C LYS A 173 2.92 13.89 -2.80
N ASN A 174 3.61 15.00 -2.58
CA ASN A 174 3.77 15.57 -1.24
C ASN A 174 2.39 16.08 -0.77
N VAL A 175 1.95 15.63 0.39
CA VAL A 175 0.64 15.98 0.96
C VAL A 175 0.81 16.49 2.39
N MET A 176 -0.29 16.93 2.99
CA MET A 176 -0.29 17.32 4.39
C MET A 176 0.29 16.22 5.28
N ARG A 177 1.16 16.63 6.21
CA ARG A 177 1.82 15.74 7.17
C ARG A 177 0.80 14.94 7.96
N THR A 178 1.02 13.64 8.05
CA THR A 178 0.24 12.75 8.92
C THR A 178 0.43 13.15 10.38
N LYS A 179 -0.66 13.22 11.13
CA LYS A 179 -0.64 13.29 12.59
C LYS A 179 -0.82 11.88 13.16
N PHE A 180 -0.01 11.54 14.16
CA PHE A 180 -0.12 10.30 14.92
C PHE A 180 -0.51 10.66 16.34
N ILE A 181 -1.59 10.04 16.82
CA ILE A 181 -2.06 10.21 18.19
C ILE A 181 -1.71 8.92 18.93
N THR A 182 -1.09 9.05 20.10
CA THR A 182 -0.78 7.89 20.94
C THR A 182 -2.05 7.20 21.41
N ALA A 183 -1.96 5.91 21.74
CA ALA A 183 -3.13 5.12 22.13
C ALA A 183 -3.86 5.66 23.37
N ASP A 184 -3.14 6.31 24.27
CA ASP A 184 -3.68 7.00 25.45
C ASP A 184 -4.27 8.40 25.14
N GLY A 185 -4.15 8.87 23.89
CA GLY A 185 -4.66 10.16 23.41
C GLY A 185 -3.85 11.38 23.87
N ARG A 186 -2.81 11.20 24.69
CA ARG A 186 -2.13 12.31 25.38
C ARG A 186 -1.08 13.02 24.54
N ARG A 187 -0.48 12.32 23.57
CA ARG A 187 0.59 12.87 22.73
C ARG A 187 0.19 12.80 21.26
N THR A 188 0.30 13.93 20.59
CA THR A 188 0.20 14.01 19.12
C THR A 188 1.58 14.28 18.56
N THR A 189 2.08 13.39 17.72
CA THR A 189 3.28 13.62 16.90
C THR A 189 2.86 13.80 15.44
N SER A 190 3.77 14.28 14.60
CA SER A 190 3.51 14.43 13.16
C SER A 190 4.70 13.93 12.38
N ALA A 191 4.43 13.35 11.21
CA ALA A 191 5.47 13.08 10.23
C ALA A 191 6.16 14.39 9.83
N LEU A 192 7.46 14.36 9.57
CA LEU A 192 8.21 15.50 9.03
C LEU A 192 7.77 15.81 7.60
N MET A 193 7.51 14.76 6.82
CA MET A 193 6.96 14.82 5.46
C MET A 193 6.07 13.61 5.21
N THR A 194 5.04 13.78 4.37
CA THR A 194 4.17 12.68 3.95
C THR A 194 4.02 12.70 2.44
N TRP A 195 4.32 11.56 1.81
CA TRP A 195 3.98 11.34 0.40
C TRP A 195 2.81 10.38 0.26
N ARG A 196 1.95 10.68 -0.71
CA ARG A 196 0.83 9.83 -1.12
C ARG A 196 1.08 9.32 -2.52
N ILE A 197 0.98 8.01 -2.69
CA ILE A 197 1.00 7.31 -3.96
C ILE A 197 -0.34 6.60 -4.11
N THR A 198 -0.97 6.72 -5.28
CA THR A 198 -2.24 6.06 -5.57
C THR A 198 -2.02 5.01 -6.66
N CYS A 199 -2.33 3.76 -6.36
CA CYS A 199 -2.26 2.64 -7.26
C CYS A 199 -3.67 2.20 -7.67
N ALA A 200 -4.03 2.50 -8.91
CA ALA A 200 -5.31 2.11 -9.48
C ALA A 200 -5.27 0.64 -9.90
N PHE A 201 -6.36 -0.08 -9.65
CA PHE A 201 -6.53 -1.43 -10.19
C PHE A 201 -6.52 -1.36 -11.72
N HIS A 202 -5.69 -2.19 -12.35
CA HIS A 202 -5.56 -2.24 -13.80
C HIS A 202 -6.30 -3.43 -14.39
N LYS A 203 -5.90 -4.65 -14.03
CA LYS A 203 -6.56 -5.88 -14.49
C LYS A 203 -6.30 -7.06 -13.55
N ALA A 204 -7.17 -8.07 -13.66
CA ALA A 204 -6.91 -9.38 -13.11
C ALA A 204 -5.98 -10.17 -14.06
N THR A 205 -5.21 -11.11 -13.51
CA THR A 205 -4.30 -12.00 -14.24
C THR A 205 -4.67 -13.46 -14.02
#